data_AF-A0A813F5T7-F1
#
_entry.id   AF-A0A813F5T7-F1
#
_cell.length_a   1.000
_cell.length_b   1.000
_cell.length_c   1.000
_cell.angle_alpha   90.00
_cell.angle_beta   90.00
_cell.angle_gamma   90.00
#
_symmetry.space_group_name_H-M   'P 1'
#
loop_
_entity.id
_entity.type
_entity.pdbx_description
1 polymer ?
#
loop_
_entity_poly.entity_id
_entity_poly.type
_entity_poly.pdbx_seq_one_letter_code
_entity_poly.pdbx_strand_id
1 'polypeptide(L)'
;AIESGDGGDIISLAGAARTFSVTKAFGQESRQEDVFECVGLPSLDYVTQGYGACVLAYGQTGSGKTWTMTGNGEAPGLIPRMIENLFHRLISGFQDFTVHCQYLEIYKEKVRDLFNPARARNPWDAPGPKVNIRYDGKKVRIENAKRLTFTGNAGGAGAKQAPETQASAEAMASQLLAEVE
;
A
#
# COMPACT_ATOMS: atom_id res chain seq x y z
N ALA A 1 -11.99 -7.78 -23.97
CA ALA A 1 -11.92 -6.41 -24.49
C ALA A 1 -12.32 -5.46 -23.38
N ILE A 2 -11.67 -4.30 -23.31
CA ILE A 2 -12.06 -3.20 -22.42
C ILE A 2 -12.66 -2.12 -23.33
N GLU A 3 -13.88 -1.71 -23.03
CA GLU A 3 -14.58 -0.64 -23.73
C GLU A 3 -14.86 0.49 -22.75
N SER A 4 -14.33 1.69 -23.02
CA SER A 4 -14.52 2.86 -22.16
C SER A 4 -15.74 3.67 -22.60
N GLY A 5 -16.59 4.06 -21.64
CA GLY A 5 -17.74 4.95 -21.86
C GLY A 5 -17.92 5.96 -20.72
N ASP A 6 -18.86 6.90 -20.90
CA ASP A 6 -19.07 8.04 -19.98
C ASP A 6 -19.46 7.64 -18.54
N GLY A 7 -19.89 6.39 -18.32
CA GLY A 7 -20.29 5.86 -17.00
C GLY A 7 -19.31 4.84 -16.40
N GLY A 8 -18.15 4.61 -17.01
CA GLY A 8 -17.17 3.59 -16.61
C GLY A 8 -16.75 2.67 -17.75
N ASP A 9 -15.96 1.67 -17.42
CA ASP A 9 -15.41 0.71 -18.36
C ASP A 9 -16.20 -0.62 -18.33
N ILE A 10 -16.41 -1.21 -19.50
CA ILE A 10 -17.03 -2.53 -19.68
C ILE A 10 -15.94 -3.54 -20.04
N ILE A 11 -15.89 -4.64 -19.30
CA ILE A 11 -14.96 -5.75 -19.50
C ILE A 11 -15.73 -6.95 -20.06
N SER A 12 -15.29 -7.42 -21.23
CA SER A 12 -15.87 -8.58 -21.92
C SER A 12 -14.81 -9.68 -22.12
N LEU A 13 -15.13 -10.93 -21.80
CA LEU A 13 -14.24 -12.07 -22.05
C LEU A 13 -14.42 -12.60 -23.47
N ALA A 14 -13.30 -12.89 -24.15
CA ALA A 14 -13.33 -13.47 -25.49
C ALA A 14 -14.04 -14.83 -25.48
N GLY A 15 -15.11 -14.97 -26.27
CA GLY A 15 -15.90 -16.20 -26.38
C GLY A 15 -16.90 -16.43 -25.24
N ALA A 16 -17.07 -15.49 -24.30
CA ALA A 16 -18.07 -15.59 -23.25
C ALA A 16 -19.13 -14.49 -23.37
N ALA A 17 -20.41 -14.85 -23.16
CA ALA A 17 -21.54 -13.92 -23.20
C ALA A 17 -21.66 -13.04 -21.93
N ARG A 18 -20.62 -12.97 -21.08
CA ARG A 18 -20.65 -12.24 -19.81
C ARG A 18 -19.81 -10.97 -19.91
N THR A 19 -20.41 -9.87 -19.48
CA THR A 19 -19.80 -8.55 -19.40
C THR A 19 -19.85 -8.04 -17.97
N PHE A 20 -18.85 -7.27 -17.57
CA PHE A 20 -18.76 -6.64 -16.24
C PHE A 20 -18.58 -5.14 -16.40
N SER A 21 -19.41 -4.35 -15.73
CA SER A 21 -19.24 -2.90 -15.65
C SER A 21 -18.44 -2.53 -14.41
N VAL A 22 -17.38 -1.74 -14.58
CA VAL A 22 -16.54 -1.22 -13.50
C VAL A 22 -16.31 0.27 -13.71
N THR A 23 -15.96 0.99 -12.65
CA THR A 23 -15.66 2.43 -12.78
C THR A 23 -14.45 2.67 -13.67
N LYS A 24 -13.42 1.82 -13.55
CA LYS A 24 -12.21 1.87 -14.37
C LYS A 24 -11.61 0.48 -14.53
N ALA A 25 -11.10 0.19 -15.73
CA ALA A 25 -10.36 -1.00 -16.08
C ALA A 25 -8.99 -0.61 -16.65
N PHE A 26 -7.94 -1.28 -16.17
CA PHE A 26 -6.57 -1.07 -16.63
C PHE A 26 -6.15 -2.23 -17.55
N GLY A 27 -5.60 -1.88 -18.72
CA GLY A 27 -5.08 -2.84 -19.68
C GLY A 27 -3.65 -3.28 -19.34
N GLN A 28 -3.09 -4.18 -20.15
CA GLN A 28 -1.71 -4.64 -19.97
C GLN A 28 -0.67 -3.52 -20.19
N GLU A 29 -1.01 -2.51 -20.98
CA GLU A 29 -0.16 -1.35 -21.26
C GLU A 29 -0.25 -0.25 -20.17
N SER A 30 -1.14 -0.42 -19.19
CA SER A 30 -1.30 0.55 -18.11
C SER A 30 -0.10 0.52 -17.17
N ARG A 31 0.33 1.71 -16.76
CA ARG A 31 1.50 1.94 -15.90
C ARG A 31 1.08 2.09 -14.45
N GLN A 32 2.07 2.04 -13.56
CA GLN A 32 1.85 2.29 -12.12
C GLN A 32 1.34 3.71 -11.86
N GLU A 33 1.79 4.66 -12.67
CA GLU A 33 1.33 6.04 -12.67
C GLU A 33 -0.18 6.13 -12.92
N ASP A 34 -0.70 5.42 -13.93
CA ASP A 34 -2.12 5.47 -14.29
C ASP A 34 -3.01 5.00 -13.12
N VAL A 35 -2.59 3.95 -12.42
CA VAL A 35 -3.31 3.42 -11.25
C VAL A 35 -3.20 4.39 -10.08
N PHE A 36 -2.03 5.00 -9.87
CA PHE A 36 -1.83 5.99 -8.81
C PHE A 36 -2.66 7.27 -9.05
N GLU A 37 -2.74 7.76 -10.28
CA GLU A 37 -3.58 8.91 -10.61
C GLU A 37 -5.06 8.63 -10.41
N CYS A 38 -5.51 7.42 -10.78
CA CYS A 38 -6.92 7.05 -10.68
C CYS A 38 -7.37 6.75 -9.23
N VAL A 39 -6.52 6.15 -8.40
CA VAL A 39 -6.90 5.66 -7.06
C VAL A 39 -6.15 6.39 -5.95
N GLY A 40 -4.84 6.60 -6.13
CA GLY A 40 -3.97 7.20 -5.12
C GLY A 40 -4.24 8.68 -4.90
N LEU A 41 -4.31 9.49 -5.97
CA LEU A 41 -4.54 10.94 -5.84
C LEU A 41 -5.88 11.28 -5.17
N PRO A 42 -7.03 10.71 -5.58
CA PRO A 42 -8.29 10.99 -4.90
C PRO A 42 -8.28 10.55 -3.42
N SER A 43 -7.63 9.42 -3.12
CA SER A 43 -7.48 8.94 -1.74
C SER A 43 -6.70 9.94 -0.89
N LEU A 44 -5.62 10.52 -1.43
CA LEU A 44 -4.84 11.55 -0.74
C LEU A 44 -5.64 12.84 -0.56
N ASP A 45 -6.45 13.24 -1.54
CA ASP A 45 -7.33 14.41 -1.43
C ASP A 45 -8.28 14.25 -0.23
N TYR A 46 -8.92 13.09 -0.08
CA TYR A 46 -9.77 12.76 1.06
C TYR A 46 -9.01 12.81 2.39
N VAL A 47 -7.84 12.19 2.47
CA VAL A 47 -7.02 12.17 3.69
C VAL A 47 -6.61 13.59 4.11
N THR A 48 -6.18 14.43 3.17
CA THR A 48 -5.82 15.83 3.48
C THR A 48 -7.00 16.70 3.92
N GLN A 49 -8.23 16.27 3.62
CA GLN A 49 -9.46 16.93 4.09
C GLN A 49 -9.95 16.37 5.43
N GLY A 50 -9.24 15.42 6.04
CA GLY A 50 -9.61 14.80 7.31
C GLY A 50 -10.56 13.59 7.18
N TYR A 51 -10.75 13.05 5.98
CA TYR A 51 -11.52 11.81 5.77
C TYR A 51 -10.61 10.58 5.80
N GLY A 52 -11.13 9.46 6.31
CA GLY A 52 -10.45 8.18 6.22
C GLY A 52 -10.50 7.59 4.80
N ALA A 53 -9.39 7.03 4.34
CA ALA A 53 -9.30 6.31 3.07
C ALA A 53 -8.75 4.89 3.27
N CYS A 54 -9.27 3.92 2.52
CA CYS A 54 -8.80 2.54 2.53
C CYS A 54 -8.73 2.00 1.10
N VAL A 55 -7.56 1.49 0.71
CA VAL A 55 -7.33 0.90 -0.60
C VAL A 55 -6.93 -0.56 -0.41
N LEU A 56 -7.63 -1.46 -1.10
CA LEU A 56 -7.40 -2.90 -1.03
C LEU A 56 -7.12 -3.45 -2.43
N ALA A 57 -6.11 -4.33 -2.53
CA ALA A 57 -5.86 -5.10 -3.74
C ALA A 57 -6.36 -6.54 -3.56
N TYR A 58 -7.25 -6.97 -4.45
CA TYR A 58 -7.87 -8.30 -4.41
C TYR A 58 -7.72 -9.01 -5.76
N GLY A 59 -7.58 -10.34 -5.74
CA GLY A 59 -7.41 -11.17 -6.92
C GLY A 59 -6.67 -12.47 -6.63
N GLN A 60 -6.61 -13.35 -7.63
CA GLN A 60 -5.91 -14.64 -7.52
C GLN A 60 -4.38 -14.48 -7.36
N THR A 61 -3.69 -15.54 -6.95
CA THR A 61 -2.21 -15.56 -6.95
C THR A 61 -1.68 -15.31 -8.36
N GLY A 62 -0.61 -14.52 -8.46
CA GLY A 62 -0.02 -14.11 -9.74
C GLY A 62 -0.77 -12.99 -10.47
N SER A 63 -1.90 -12.48 -9.96
CA SER A 63 -2.68 -11.40 -10.64
C SER A 63 -2.11 -9.99 -10.47
N GLY A 64 -0.93 -9.82 -9.88
CA GLY A 64 -0.30 -8.50 -9.73
C GLY A 64 -0.71 -7.67 -8.50
N LYS A 65 -1.30 -8.27 -7.45
CA LYS A 65 -1.65 -7.53 -6.20
C LYS A 65 -0.43 -6.82 -5.59
N THR A 66 0.64 -7.56 -5.34
CA THR A 66 1.90 -7.01 -4.77
C THR A 66 2.57 -6.02 -5.72
N TRP A 67 2.47 -6.27 -7.03
CA TRP A 67 2.94 -5.34 -8.05
C TRP A 67 2.19 -4.00 -7.95
N THR A 68 0.87 -4.02 -7.85
CA THR A 68 0.05 -2.80 -7.76
C THR A 68 0.30 -2.03 -6.45
N MET A 69 0.36 -2.73 -5.31
CA MET A 69 0.51 -2.08 -4.00
C MET A 69 1.94 -1.58 -3.75
N THR A 70 2.95 -2.42 -4.00
CA THR A 70 4.35 -2.12 -3.64
C THR A 70 5.17 -1.74 -4.86
N GLY A 71 4.96 -2.43 -5.99
CA GLY A 71 5.78 -2.28 -7.19
C GLY A 71 7.21 -2.77 -7.00
N ASN A 72 8.14 -2.19 -7.74
CA ASN A 72 9.57 -2.43 -7.60
C ASN A 72 10.36 -1.09 -7.55
N GLY A 73 11.68 -1.15 -7.57
CA GLY A 73 12.52 0.06 -7.49
C GLY A 73 12.42 0.99 -8.70
N GLU A 74 12.09 0.47 -9.89
CA GLU A 74 11.98 1.24 -11.13
C GLU A 74 10.55 1.75 -11.37
N ALA A 75 9.57 0.95 -10.97
CA ALA A 75 8.15 1.19 -11.10
C ALA A 75 7.50 1.03 -9.71
N PRO A 76 7.62 2.03 -8.82
CA PRO A 76 7.01 1.99 -7.50
C PRO A 76 5.48 1.89 -7.61
N GLY A 77 4.86 1.13 -6.71
CA GLY A 77 3.40 0.95 -6.66
C GLY A 77 2.68 2.04 -5.89
N LEU A 78 1.43 1.78 -5.50
CA LEU A 78 0.58 2.72 -4.75
C LEU A 78 1.19 3.16 -3.42
N ILE A 79 1.61 2.24 -2.56
CA ILE A 79 2.10 2.54 -1.20
C ILE A 79 3.26 3.55 -1.20
N PRO A 80 4.39 3.30 -1.89
CA PRO A 80 5.51 4.25 -1.89
C PRO A 80 5.12 5.62 -2.48
N ARG A 81 4.33 5.66 -3.56
CA ARG A 81 3.87 6.91 -4.18
C ARG A 81 2.94 7.71 -3.28
N MET A 82 2.02 7.02 -2.59
CA MET A 82 1.08 7.65 -1.66
C MET A 82 1.80 8.25 -0.47
N ILE A 83 2.78 7.54 0.11
CA ILE A 83 3.56 8.05 1.24
C ILE A 83 4.32 9.33 0.83
N GLU A 84 5.03 9.29 -0.30
CA GLU A 84 5.77 10.45 -0.81
C GLU A 84 4.86 11.67 -1.03
N ASN A 85 3.75 11.47 -1.74
CA ASN A 85 2.82 12.56 -2.03
C ASN A 85 2.07 13.07 -0.79
N LEU A 86 1.75 12.19 0.16
CA LEU A 86 1.19 12.61 1.45
C LEU A 86 2.13 13.56 2.17
N PHE A 87 3.41 13.20 2.32
CA PHE A 87 4.38 14.07 2.99
C PHE A 87 4.61 15.38 2.22
N HIS A 88 4.66 15.37 0.89
CA HIS A 88 4.72 16.60 0.10
C HIS A 88 3.54 17.54 0.40
N ARG A 89 2.32 17.00 0.42
CA ARG A 89 1.10 17.78 0.73
C ARG A 89 1.10 18.32 2.15
N LEU A 90 1.44 17.47 3.13
CA LEU A 90 1.48 17.87 4.54
C LEU A 90 2.52 18.97 4.81
N ILE A 91 3.74 18.82 4.28
CA ILE A 91 4.81 19.84 4.42
C ILE A 91 4.42 21.16 3.76
N SER A 92 3.69 21.11 2.63
CA SER A 92 3.26 22.33 1.93
C SER A 92 2.04 23.02 2.57
N GLY A 93 1.17 22.25 3.24
CA GLY A 93 -0.13 22.72 3.70
C GLY A 93 -0.21 23.05 5.20
N PHE A 94 0.71 22.52 6.00
CA PHE A 94 0.63 22.59 7.46
C PHE A 94 1.94 23.10 8.07
N GLN A 95 1.86 23.90 9.14
CA GLN A 95 3.04 24.42 9.85
C GLN A 95 3.67 23.34 10.74
N ASP A 96 2.83 22.49 11.33
CA ASP A 96 3.20 21.36 12.18
C ASP A 96 2.19 20.21 11.98
N PHE A 97 2.67 18.97 12.05
CA PHE A 97 1.82 17.78 11.97
C PHE A 97 2.51 16.56 12.59
N THR A 98 1.70 15.61 13.04
CA THR A 98 2.16 14.27 13.47
C THR A 98 1.50 13.20 12.61
N VAL A 99 2.29 12.26 12.11
CA VAL A 99 1.82 11.08 11.37
C VAL A 99 2.15 9.82 12.15
N HIS A 100 1.13 9.04 12.47
CA HIS A 100 1.30 7.71 13.04
C HIS A 100 1.23 6.66 11.94
N CYS A 101 2.24 5.80 11.83
CA CYS A 101 2.31 4.73 10.83
C CYS A 101 2.41 3.35 11.48
N GLN A 102 1.71 2.37 10.89
CA GLN A 102 1.82 0.95 11.21
C GLN A 102 1.95 0.13 9.93
N TYR A 103 2.73 -0.95 9.98
CA TYR A 103 2.89 -1.89 8.87
C TYR A 103 2.75 -3.31 9.40
N LEU A 104 1.60 -3.92 9.09
CA LEU A 104 1.17 -5.18 9.68
C LEU A 104 1.00 -6.26 8.60
N GLU A 105 1.26 -7.50 9.01
CA GLU A 105 0.96 -8.73 8.28
C GLU A 105 -0.07 -9.53 9.07
N ILE A 106 -1.13 -9.98 8.41
CA ILE A 106 -2.12 -10.91 8.98
C ILE A 106 -1.97 -12.24 8.26
N TYR A 107 -1.60 -13.29 9.00
CA TYR A 107 -1.37 -14.62 8.46
C TYR A 107 -1.99 -15.65 9.42
N LYS A 108 -2.95 -16.45 8.93
CA LYS A 108 -3.65 -17.48 9.72
C LYS A 108 -4.17 -16.96 11.08
N GLU A 109 -4.95 -15.89 11.06
CA GLU A 109 -5.52 -15.23 12.26
C GLU A 109 -4.47 -14.69 13.25
N LYS A 110 -3.20 -14.57 12.82
CA LYS A 110 -2.14 -13.98 13.63
C LYS A 110 -1.68 -12.67 13.00
N VAL A 111 -1.52 -11.66 13.85
CA VAL A 111 -1.02 -10.33 13.46
C VAL A 111 0.47 -10.26 13.78
N ARG A 112 1.25 -9.76 12.83
CA ARG A 112 2.69 -9.54 12.96
C ARG A 112 3.03 -8.12 12.56
N ASP A 113 3.81 -7.46 13.42
CA ASP A 113 4.38 -6.15 13.10
C ASP A 113 5.62 -6.31 12.20
N LEU A 114 5.59 -5.63 11.05
CA LEU A 114 6.65 -5.67 10.04
C LEU A 114 7.73 -4.60 10.25
N PHE A 115 7.51 -3.58 11.09
CA PHE A 115 8.55 -2.61 11.47
C PHE A 115 9.54 -3.18 12.49
N ASN A 116 9.24 -4.29 13.16
CA ASN A 116 10.13 -4.89 14.15
C ASN A 116 10.35 -6.39 13.97
N PRO A 117 11.03 -6.82 12.89
CA PRO A 117 11.24 -8.24 12.59
C PRO A 117 12.14 -8.97 13.61
N ALA A 118 12.86 -8.24 14.47
CA ALA A 118 13.98 -8.75 15.27
C ALA A 118 13.72 -8.91 16.78
N ARG A 119 12.56 -8.52 17.31
CA ARG A 119 12.32 -8.55 18.78
C ARG A 119 11.54 -9.74 19.32
N ALA A 120 11.18 -10.72 18.50
CA ALA A 120 10.27 -11.75 18.93
C ALA A 120 10.93 -13.13 18.88
N ARG A 121 11.06 -13.79 20.04
CA ARG A 121 11.30 -15.24 20.12
C ARG A 121 10.15 -16.02 19.43
N ASN A 122 8.99 -15.37 19.33
CA ASN A 122 7.82 -15.75 18.56
C ASN A 122 7.23 -14.49 17.87
N PRO A 123 7.24 -14.37 16.52
CA PRO A 123 6.80 -13.17 15.76
C PRO A 123 5.38 -12.64 16.04
N TRP A 124 4.60 -13.37 16.83
CA TRP A 124 3.17 -13.17 17.03
C TRP A 124 2.80 -12.64 18.43
N ASP A 125 3.76 -12.51 19.37
CA ASP A 125 3.47 -12.33 20.81
C ASP A 125 3.66 -10.90 21.36
N ALA A 126 3.79 -9.87 20.52
CA ALA A 126 3.90 -8.49 21.02
C ALA A 126 3.18 -7.48 20.12
N PRO A 127 2.37 -6.54 20.68
CA PRO A 127 1.97 -5.35 19.95
C PRO A 127 3.25 -4.60 19.58
N GLY A 128 3.52 -4.49 18.28
CA GLY A 128 4.73 -3.86 17.81
C GLY A 128 4.69 -2.34 17.96
N PRO A 129 5.86 -1.68 17.91
CA PRO A 129 5.96 -0.26 18.14
C PRO A 129 5.30 0.53 17.00
N LYS A 130 4.38 1.44 17.34
CA LYS A 130 3.89 2.46 16.41
C LYS A 130 5.05 3.38 16.03
N VAL A 131 5.23 3.62 14.73
CA VAL A 131 6.18 4.64 14.25
C VAL A 131 5.48 5.98 14.25
N ASN A 132 6.07 6.96 14.92
CA ASN A 132 5.53 8.32 14.93
C ASN A 132 6.48 9.24 14.16
N ILE A 133 5.96 9.98 13.20
CA ILE A 133 6.71 10.94 12.40
C ILE A 133 6.17 12.33 12.72
N ARG A 134 7.00 13.20 13.27
CA ARG A 134 6.62 14.57 13.65
C ARG A 134 7.36 15.58 12.81
N TYR A 135 6.65 16.57 12.29
CA TYR A 135 7.22 17.71 11.58
C TYR A 135 6.97 19.00 12.36
N ASP A 136 8.03 19.75 12.64
CA ASP A 136 8.00 21.01 13.43
C ASP A 136 8.12 22.28 12.57
N GLY A 137 7.86 22.17 11.26
CA GLY A 137 8.03 23.27 10.30
C GLY A 137 9.47 23.46 9.81
N LYS A 138 10.46 22.79 10.40
CA LYS A 138 11.88 22.90 10.01
C LYS A 138 12.59 21.55 9.88
N LYS A 139 12.20 20.55 10.65
CA LYS A 139 12.80 19.21 10.70
C LYS A 139 11.75 18.13 10.85
N VAL A 140 12.01 16.99 10.20
CA VAL A 140 11.29 15.73 10.43
C VAL A 140 11.98 14.96 11.55
N ARG A 141 11.22 14.57 12.57
CA ARG A 141 11.65 13.65 13.63
C ARG A 141 10.89 12.36 13.50
N ILE A 142 11.59 11.23 13.56
CA ILE A 142 10.97 9.92 13.57
C ILE A 142 11.21 9.32 14.95
N GLU A 143 10.15 9.18 15.73
CA GLU A 143 10.16 8.57 17.05
C GLU A 143 9.81 7.08 16.94
N ASN A 144 10.41 6.26 17.79
CA ASN A 144 10.20 4.81 17.86
C ASN A 144 10.49 4.00 16.58
N ALA A 145 11.05 4.61 15.53
CA ALA A 145 11.53 3.87 14.37
C ALA A 145 12.97 3.39 14.56
N LYS A 146 13.20 2.10 14.29
CA LYS A 146 14.52 1.66 13.82
C LYS A 146 14.61 2.06 12.35
N ARG A 147 15.45 3.06 12.06
CA ARG A 147 15.82 3.57 10.71
C ARG A 147 14.90 3.06 9.57
N LEU A 148 13.81 3.77 9.33
CA LEU A 148 12.99 3.61 8.12
C LEU A 148 13.83 4.05 6.92
N THR A 149 14.53 3.10 6.31
CA THR A 149 15.20 3.31 5.04
C THR A 149 14.31 2.65 4.00
N PHE A 150 13.63 3.44 3.17
CA PHE A 150 13.06 2.93 1.93
C PHE A 150 14.21 2.68 0.95
N THR A 151 14.99 1.62 1.19
CA THR A 151 15.91 1.12 0.18
C THR A 151 15.11 0.25 -0.78
N GLY A 152 14.84 0.79 -1.98
CA GLY A 152 14.63 -0.04 -3.16
C GLY A 152 15.76 -1.08 -3.21
N ASN A 153 15.36 -2.34 -3.30
CA ASN A 153 16.17 -3.49 -2.94
C ASN A 153 17.53 -3.53 -3.68
N ALA A 154 18.61 -3.73 -2.93
CA ALA A 154 19.83 -4.34 -3.45
C ALA A 154 20.44 -5.27 -2.40
N GLY A 155 19.86 -6.46 -2.28
CA GLY A 155 20.56 -7.70 -1.88
C GLY A 155 20.83 -7.93 -0.38
N GLY A 156 20.39 -9.08 0.13
CA GLY A 156 20.81 -9.54 1.46
C GLY A 156 20.03 -10.74 2.02
N ALA A 157 20.15 -11.90 1.37
CA ALA A 157 20.07 -13.25 1.93
C ALA A 157 19.06 -13.55 3.06
N GLY A 158 17.95 -14.24 2.72
CA GLY A 158 17.16 -14.95 3.75
C GLY A 158 15.71 -15.31 3.44
N ALA A 159 15.16 -14.97 2.27
CA ALA A 159 13.78 -15.35 1.95
C ALA A 159 13.71 -16.84 1.58
N LYS A 160 13.52 -17.69 2.60
CA LYS A 160 13.11 -19.07 2.42
C LYS A 160 11.82 -19.09 1.59
N GLN A 161 11.87 -19.76 0.44
CA GLN A 161 10.67 -20.22 -0.26
C GLN A 161 9.82 -21.04 0.71
N ALA A 162 8.64 -20.53 1.04
CA ALA A 162 7.62 -21.28 1.74
C ALA A 162 6.79 -22.07 0.70
N PRO A 163 6.49 -23.35 0.94
CA PRO A 163 5.81 -24.21 -0.02
C PRO A 163 4.33 -23.83 -0.18
N GLU A 164 3.86 -23.94 -1.41
CA GLU A 164 2.48 -23.74 -1.84
C GLU A 164 1.52 -24.70 -1.12
N THR A 165 0.49 -24.16 -0.46
CA THR A 165 -0.77 -24.88 -0.20
C THR A 165 -1.87 -23.89 0.22
N GLN A 166 -2.86 -23.70 -0.65
CA GLN A 166 -4.24 -23.31 -0.33
C GLN A 166 -4.54 -22.02 0.46
N ALA A 167 -3.64 -21.03 0.51
CA ALA A 167 -3.88 -19.76 1.20
C ALA A 167 -4.28 -18.60 0.26
N SER A 168 -5.23 -18.86 -0.65
CA SER A 168 -5.72 -17.86 -1.63
C SER A 168 -6.56 -16.72 -1.02
N ALA A 169 -6.59 -16.59 0.31
CA ALA A 169 -7.31 -15.56 1.07
C ALA A 169 -6.40 -14.73 1.99
N GLU A 170 -5.07 -14.87 1.89
CA GLU A 170 -4.11 -14.03 2.61
C GLU A 170 -4.06 -12.65 1.95
N ALA A 171 -5.06 -11.86 2.34
CA ALA A 171 -5.03 -10.43 2.29
C ALA A 171 -3.70 -9.97 2.90
N MET A 172 -2.74 -9.60 2.04
CA MET A 172 -1.81 -8.54 2.38
C MET A 172 -2.60 -7.22 2.46
N ALA A 173 -3.52 -7.17 3.42
CA ALA A 173 -3.93 -5.94 4.05
C ALA A 173 -2.74 -5.48 4.90
N SER A 174 -1.64 -5.11 4.24
CA SER A 174 -0.75 -4.14 4.82
C SER A 174 -1.47 -2.81 4.77
N GLN A 175 -2.35 -2.64 5.75
CA GLN A 175 -3.03 -1.38 5.98
C GLN A 175 -1.98 -0.44 6.57
N LEU A 176 -1.44 0.45 5.73
CA LEU A 176 -0.78 1.63 6.25
C LEU A 176 -1.86 2.53 6.83
N LEU A 177 -2.17 2.34 8.11
CA LEU A 177 -2.95 3.32 8.87
C LEU A 177 -2.03 4.51 9.10
N ALA A 178 -2.30 5.59 8.37
CA ALA A 178 -1.72 6.91 8.60
C ALA A 178 -2.80 7.77 9.28
N GLU A 179 -2.67 7.95 10.59
CA GLU A 179 -3.47 8.95 11.33
C GLU A 179 -2.66 10.24 11.34
N VAL A 180 -3.25 11.33 10.84
CA VAL A 180 -2.67 12.67 10.84
C VAL A 180 -3.37 13.47 11.93
N GLU A 181 -2.61 13.90 12.93
CA GLU A 181 -3.03 14.83 13.99
C GLU A 181 -2.33 16.19 13.86
#